data_AF-A0A6N6Q1S3-F1
#
_entry.id   AF-A0A6N6Q1S3-F1
#
_cell.length_a   1.000
_cell.length_b   1.000
_cell.length_c   1.000
_cell.angle_alpha   90.00
_cell.angle_beta   90.00
_cell.angle_gamma   90.00
#
_symmetry.space_group_name_H-M   'P 1'
#
loop_
_entity.id
_entity.type
_entity.pdbx_description
1 polymer ?
#
loop_
_entity_poly.entity_id
_entity_poly.type
_entity_poly.pdbx_seq_one_letter_code
_entity_poly.pdbx_strand_id
1 'polypeptide(L)'
;MKRVLFAMKWVPLFAAVLFLTACAPTLTNLTPTTQLRNASGVYPFEVMWSSHDATIRTNTIQPFVVVGLEQYPMRQSPRLPKRWEAAVPISGTNQFLNYRYKFDYIYNSVGQKRGNSRMSAPYQLEVINK
;
A
#
# COMPACT_ATOMS: atom_id res chain seq x y z
N MET A 1 -2.27 57.40 -9.59
CA MET A 1 -2.62 56.02 -9.19
C MET A 1 -2.53 55.11 -10.41
N LYS A 2 -1.42 54.38 -10.58
CA LYS A 2 -1.21 53.47 -11.73
C LYS A 2 -1.76 52.10 -11.36
N ARG A 3 -2.82 51.68 -12.05
CA ARG A 3 -3.45 50.36 -11.87
C ARG A 3 -2.44 49.28 -12.23
N VAL A 4 -2.10 48.47 -11.24
CA VAL A 4 -1.24 47.30 -11.39
C VAL A 4 -2.02 46.25 -12.17
N LEU A 5 -1.85 46.22 -13.50
CA LEU A 5 -2.25 45.12 -14.36
C LEU A 5 -1.24 43.98 -14.16
N PHE A 6 -1.41 43.20 -13.09
CA PHE A 6 -0.65 41.97 -12.92
C PHE A 6 -1.15 40.93 -13.92
N ALA A 7 -0.24 40.45 -14.75
CA ALA A 7 -0.52 39.69 -15.96
C ALA A 7 -1.37 38.44 -15.73
N MET A 8 -2.56 38.43 -16.33
CA MET A 8 -3.49 37.32 -16.49
C MET A 8 -2.98 36.31 -17.53
N LYS A 9 -1.73 35.83 -17.38
CA LYS A 9 -1.09 34.91 -18.35
C LYS A 9 -0.59 33.59 -17.74
N TRP A 10 -0.69 33.44 -16.41
CA TRP A 10 -0.17 32.28 -15.67
C TRP A 10 -1.29 31.41 -15.08
N VAL A 11 -2.54 31.86 -15.14
CA VAL A 11 -3.74 31.13 -14.71
C VAL A 11 -4.00 29.81 -15.46
N PRO A 12 -3.83 29.70 -16.80
CA PRO A 12 -4.10 28.43 -17.48
C PRO A 12 -3.04 27.36 -17.18
N LEU A 13 -1.82 27.76 -16.79
CA LEU A 13 -0.75 26.83 -16.42
C LEU A 13 -1.00 26.21 -15.04
N PHE A 14 -1.56 26.98 -14.10
CA PHE A 14 -1.95 26.47 -12.78
C PHE A 14 -3.18 25.55 -12.83
N ALA A 15 -4.14 25.84 -13.71
CA ALA A 15 -5.33 25.00 -13.90
C ALA A 15 -5.00 23.61 -14.48
N ALA A 16 -3.98 23.49 -15.34
CA ALA A 16 -3.57 22.22 -15.93
C ALA A 16 -2.93 21.25 -14.92
N VAL A 17 -2.28 21.75 -13.87
CA VAL A 17 -1.61 20.91 -12.85
C VAL A 17 -2.61 20.26 -11.89
N LEU A 18 -3.79 20.87 -11.68
CA LEU A 18 -4.79 20.40 -10.71
C LEU A 18 -5.54 19.12 -11.13
N PHE A 19 -5.53 18.75 -12.42
CA PHE A 19 -6.26 17.58 -12.94
C PHE A 19 -5.44 16.29 -13.04
N LEU A 20 -4.18 16.28 -12.61
CA LEU A 20 -3.30 15.11 -12.73
C LEU A 20 -3.30 14.18 -11.50
N THR A 21 -4.31 14.26 -10.63
CA THR A 21 -4.42 13.31 -9.51
C THR A 21 -4.99 11.98 -10.01
N ALA A 22 -4.10 11.06 -10.38
CA ALA A 22 -4.50 9.68 -10.64
C ALA A 22 -5.04 9.05 -9.35
N CYS A 23 -6.27 8.54 -9.38
CA CYS A 23 -6.88 7.87 -8.25
C CYS A 23 -6.30 6.45 -8.09
N ALA A 24 -5.09 6.37 -7.52
CA ALA A 24 -4.45 5.08 -7.25
C ALA A 24 -4.90 4.52 -5.89
N PRO A 25 -4.96 3.18 -5.75
CA PRO A 25 -5.18 2.55 -4.46
C PRO A 25 -4.11 2.96 -3.44
N THR A 26 -4.57 3.21 -2.22
CA THR A 26 -3.76 3.56 -1.06
C THR A 26 -3.54 2.35 -0.19
N LEU A 27 -2.29 2.18 0.26
CA LEU A 27 -1.87 1.15 1.20
C LEU A 27 -1.46 1.83 2.51
N THR A 28 -2.14 1.51 3.60
CA THR A 28 -1.81 2.02 4.93
C THR A 28 -1.22 0.89 5.75
N ASN A 29 0.05 1.02 6.15
CA ASN A 29 0.70 0.05 7.02
C ASN A 29 0.09 0.11 8.42
N LEU A 30 -0.34 -1.04 8.93
CA LEU A 30 -0.86 -1.20 10.28
C LEU A 30 0.07 -2.04 11.17
N THR A 31 1.13 -2.62 10.58
CA THR A 31 2.15 -3.36 11.33
C THR A 31 2.95 -2.41 12.19
N PRO A 32 3.10 -2.70 13.50
CA PRO A 32 3.99 -1.94 14.37
C PRO A 32 5.42 -1.89 13.83
N THR A 33 6.10 -0.78 14.06
CA THR A 33 7.51 -0.63 13.67
C THR A 33 8.45 -1.45 14.55
N THR A 34 8.01 -1.80 15.76
CA THR A 34 8.74 -2.62 16.72
C THR A 34 7.88 -3.78 17.21
N GLN A 35 8.48 -4.95 17.38
CA GLN A 35 7.85 -6.14 17.93
C GLN A 35 8.77 -6.78 18.96
N LEU A 36 8.20 -7.29 20.04
CA LEU A 36 8.95 -8.09 21.01
C LEU A 36 9.25 -9.46 20.43
N ARG A 37 10.49 -9.91 20.60
CA ARG A 37 10.92 -11.25 20.19
C ARG A 37 10.05 -12.30 20.88
N ASN A 38 9.44 -13.17 20.08
CA ASN A 38 8.62 -14.28 20.57
C ASN A 38 9.30 -15.63 20.28
N ALA A 39 8.90 -16.67 21.01
CA ALA A 39 9.48 -18.00 20.88
C ALA A 39 9.07 -18.72 19.58
N SER A 40 7.95 -18.32 18.95
CA SER A 40 7.49 -18.93 17.69
C SER A 40 8.24 -18.43 16.47
N GLY A 41 8.89 -17.27 16.54
CA GLY A 41 9.53 -16.61 15.40
C GLY A 41 8.54 -16.13 14.34
N VAL A 42 7.23 -16.11 14.63
CA VAL A 42 6.18 -15.72 13.69
C VAL A 42 5.58 -14.39 14.11
N TYR A 43 5.51 -13.43 13.18
CA TYR A 43 5.08 -12.07 13.47
C TYR A 43 3.88 -11.67 12.61
N PRO A 44 2.93 -10.89 13.18
CA PRO A 44 1.78 -10.42 12.44
C PRO A 44 2.15 -9.25 11.53
N PHE A 45 1.64 -9.28 10.31
CA PHE A 45 1.71 -8.20 9.35
C PHE A 45 0.31 -7.79 8.93
N GLU A 46 0.01 -6.51 9.05
CA GLU A 46 -1.30 -5.94 8.76
C GLU A 46 -1.19 -4.71 7.85
N VAL A 47 -2.09 -4.63 6.88
CA VAL A 47 -2.18 -3.50 5.96
C VAL A 47 -3.63 -3.23 5.60
N MET A 48 -3.97 -1.97 5.40
CA MET A 48 -5.28 -1.57 4.91
C MET A 48 -5.19 -1.11 3.45
N TRP A 49 -6.06 -1.68 2.62
CA TRP A 49 -6.28 -1.28 1.22
C TRP A 49 -7.48 -0.35 1.12
N SER A 50 -7.30 0.80 0.48
CA SER A 50 -8.41 1.71 0.15
C SER A 50 -8.29 2.21 -1.28
N SER A 51 -9.39 2.14 -2.04
CA SER A 51 -9.47 2.68 -3.40
C SER A 51 -10.85 3.32 -3.61
N HIS A 52 -10.88 4.40 -4.39
CA HIS A 52 -12.13 4.98 -4.91
C HIS A 52 -12.37 4.58 -6.37
N ASP A 53 -11.49 3.76 -6.96
CA ASP A 53 -11.63 3.24 -8.31
C ASP A 53 -12.67 2.11 -8.35
N ALA A 54 -13.85 2.44 -8.86
CA ALA A 54 -14.96 1.50 -9.03
C ALA A 54 -14.73 0.44 -10.12
N THR A 55 -13.70 0.59 -10.95
CA THR A 55 -13.38 -0.39 -12.00
C THR A 55 -12.65 -1.62 -11.45
N ILE A 56 -12.08 -1.53 -10.24
CA ILE A 56 -11.36 -2.62 -9.59
C ILE A 56 -12.32 -3.72 -9.16
N ARG A 57 -11.98 -4.96 -9.53
CA ARG A 57 -12.70 -6.16 -9.10
C ARG A 57 -12.16 -6.63 -7.76
N THR A 58 -12.86 -6.27 -6.69
CA THR A 58 -12.43 -6.55 -5.30
C THR A 58 -12.17 -8.03 -5.03
N ASN A 59 -12.91 -8.94 -5.66
CA ASN A 59 -12.72 -10.39 -5.53
C ASN A 59 -11.47 -10.94 -6.23
N THR A 60 -10.73 -10.11 -6.97
CA THR A 60 -9.48 -10.49 -7.66
C THR A 60 -8.23 -9.96 -6.94
N ILE A 61 -8.42 -9.27 -5.81
CA ILE A 61 -7.31 -8.71 -5.04
C ILE A 61 -6.51 -9.85 -4.42
N GLN A 62 -5.21 -9.87 -4.73
CA GLN A 62 -4.22 -10.81 -4.21
C GLN A 62 -3.14 -10.04 -3.45
N PRO A 63 -3.19 -10.04 -2.10
CA PRO A 63 -2.24 -9.32 -1.28
C PRO A 63 -1.11 -10.20 -0.80
N PHE A 64 0.09 -9.61 -0.74
CA PHE A 64 1.31 -10.24 -0.28
C PHE A 64 2.10 -9.32 0.63
N VAL A 65 2.71 -9.89 1.67
CA VAL A 65 3.86 -9.29 2.35
C VAL A 65 5.12 -9.76 1.64
N VAL A 66 5.93 -8.82 1.19
CA VAL A 66 7.19 -9.09 0.50
C VAL A 66 8.33 -8.84 1.47
N VAL A 67 9.10 -9.89 1.76
CA VAL A 67 10.23 -9.86 2.69
C VAL A 67 11.45 -10.41 1.95
N GLY A 68 12.42 -9.55 1.64
CA GLY A 68 13.53 -9.93 0.75
C GLY A 68 13.01 -10.35 -0.63
N LEU A 69 13.22 -11.63 -0.98
CA LEU A 69 12.74 -12.24 -2.24
C LEU A 69 11.47 -13.07 -2.06
N GLU A 70 11.00 -13.24 -0.82
CA GLU A 70 9.88 -14.09 -0.48
C GLU A 70 8.57 -13.31 -0.45
N GLN A 71 7.47 -13.95 -0.86
CA GLN A 71 6.13 -13.38 -0.86
C GLN A 71 5.21 -14.26 -0.02
N TYR A 72 4.60 -13.65 1.00
CA TYR A 72 3.70 -14.31 1.92
C TYR A 72 2.27 -13.86 1.65
N PRO A 73 1.36 -14.75 1.23
CA PRO A 73 -0.02 -14.38 0.92
C PRO A 73 -0.74 -13.89 2.18
N MET A 74 -1.53 -12.83 2.03
CA MET A 74 -2.35 -12.29 3.11
C MET A 74 -3.80 -12.71 2.94
N ARG A 75 -4.50 -12.80 4.07
CA ARG A 75 -5.94 -13.06 4.11
C ARG A 75 -6.69 -11.80 4.53
N GLN A 76 -7.92 -11.66 4.05
CA GLN A 76 -8.79 -10.56 4.44
C GLN A 76 -9.27 -10.77 5.88
N SER A 77 -9.30 -9.71 6.67
CA SER A 77 -9.84 -9.77 8.03
C SER A 77 -11.37 -9.96 7.97
N PRO A 78 -11.95 -10.94 8.69
CA PRO A 78 -13.39 -11.19 8.67
C PRO A 78 -14.25 -10.01 9.15
N ARG A 79 -13.71 -9.20 10.07
CA ARG A 79 -14.42 -8.07 10.69
C ARG A 79 -14.08 -6.73 10.04
N LEU A 80 -12.94 -6.64 9.35
CA LEU A 80 -12.43 -5.41 8.75
C LEU A 80 -12.13 -5.67 7.27
N PRO A 81 -13.10 -5.52 6.35
CA PRO A 81 -12.96 -5.92 4.95
C PRO A 81 -11.84 -5.21 4.19
N LYS A 82 -11.41 -4.02 4.64
CA LYS A 82 -10.28 -3.31 4.02
C LYS A 82 -8.92 -3.75 4.55
N ARG A 83 -8.89 -4.51 5.65
CA ARG A 83 -7.68 -4.96 6.33
C ARG A 83 -7.29 -6.35 5.87
N TRP A 84 -6.01 -6.51 5.61
CA TRP A 84 -5.37 -7.77 5.23
C TRP A 84 -4.31 -8.10 6.26
N GLU A 85 -4.24 -9.39 6.61
CA GLU A 85 -3.41 -9.91 7.69
C GLU A 85 -2.63 -11.14 7.23
N ALA A 86 -1.37 -11.27 7.65
CA ALA A 86 -0.53 -12.45 7.43
C ALA A 86 0.34 -12.71 8.67
N ALA A 87 0.69 -13.98 8.87
CA ALA A 87 1.64 -14.41 9.89
C ALA A 87 2.92 -14.86 9.17
N VAL A 88 4.02 -14.13 9.37
CA VAL A 88 5.27 -14.33 8.62
C VAL A 88 6.34 -14.87 9.56
N PRO A 89 6.97 -16.02 9.24
CA PRO A 89 8.14 -16.50 9.97
C PRO A 89 9.34 -15.59 9.67
N ILE A 90 9.99 -15.10 10.72
CA ILE A 90 11.22 -14.32 10.64
C ILE A 90 12.33 -15.15 11.27
N SER A 91 13.46 -15.28 10.57
CA SER A 91 14.62 -15.99 11.12
C SER A 91 15.09 -15.32 12.42
N GLY A 92 15.35 -16.13 13.45
CA GLY A 92 15.61 -15.67 14.81
C GLY A 92 16.84 -14.77 14.98
N THR A 93 17.70 -14.63 13.97
CA THR A 93 18.91 -13.79 14.04
C THR A 93 18.62 -12.33 13.70
N ASN A 94 17.56 -12.03 12.95
CA ASN A 94 17.37 -10.68 12.42
C ASN A 94 16.78 -9.75 13.48
N GLN A 95 17.48 -8.64 13.74
CA GLN A 95 16.94 -7.52 14.52
C GLN A 95 16.10 -6.60 13.65
N PHE A 96 16.49 -6.37 12.39
CA PHE A 96 15.76 -5.51 11.45
C PHE A 96 15.28 -6.31 10.26
N LEU A 97 14.03 -6.08 9.86
CA LEU A 97 13.42 -6.69 8.69
C LEU A 97 12.83 -5.63 7.78
N ASN A 98 13.34 -5.55 6.55
CA ASN A 98 12.76 -4.70 5.53
C ASN A 98 11.65 -5.45 4.80
N TYR A 99 10.49 -4.82 4.64
CA TYR A 99 9.34 -5.42 3.98
C TYR A 99 8.54 -4.40 3.18
N ARG A 100 7.69 -4.92 2.29
CA ARG A 100 6.71 -4.16 1.51
C ARG A 100 5.40 -4.92 1.44
N TYR A 101 4.32 -4.24 1.08
CA TYR A 101 3.08 -4.88 0.67
C TYR A 101 2.92 -4.77 -0.83
N LYS A 102 2.51 -5.87 -1.46
CA LYS A 102 2.15 -5.93 -2.87
C LYS A 102 0.71 -6.39 -3.00
N PHE A 103 -0.05 -5.72 -3.85
CA PHE A 103 -1.43 -6.06 -4.14
C PHE A 103 -1.59 -6.16 -5.64
N ASP A 104 -1.83 -7.37 -6.13
CA ASP A 104 -2.19 -7.62 -7.53
C ASP A 104 -3.71 -7.64 -7.65
N TYR A 105 -4.25 -7.03 -8.71
CA TYR A 105 -5.70 -6.90 -8.90
C TYR A 105 -6.08 -6.76 -10.37
N ILE A 106 -7.33 -7.09 -10.70
CA ILE A 106 -7.91 -6.87 -12.03
C ILE A 106 -8.84 -5.67 -11.97
N TYR A 107 -8.76 -4.80 -12.99
CA TYR A 107 -9.68 -3.69 -13.20
C TYR A 107 -10.35 -3.75 -14.58
N ASN A 108 -11.54 -3.15 -14.69
CA ASN A 108 -12.27 -3.07 -15.94
C ASN A 108 -11.79 -1.84 -16.73
N SER A 109 -11.21 -2.09 -17.90
CA SER A 109 -10.90 -1.06 -18.90
C SER A 109 -11.91 -1.13 -20.04
N VAL A 110 -11.95 -0.12 -20.92
CA VAL A 110 -12.87 -0.08 -22.07
C VAL A 110 -12.71 -1.37 -22.90
N GLY A 111 -13.75 -2.20 -22.90
CA GLY A 111 -13.81 -3.46 -23.66
C GLY A 111 -12.94 -4.62 -23.14
N GLN A 112 -12.12 -4.44 -22.10
CA GLN A 112 -11.16 -5.46 -21.65
C GLN A 112 -10.92 -5.47 -20.14
N LYS A 113 -10.63 -6.64 -19.57
CA LYS A 113 -10.10 -6.76 -18.21
C LYS A 113 -8.57 -6.65 -18.24
N ARG A 114 -7.99 -5.88 -17.33
CA ARG A 114 -6.52 -5.72 -17.24
C ARG A 114 -6.04 -5.98 -15.83
N GLY A 115 -4.88 -6.62 -15.71
CA GLY A 115 -4.18 -6.77 -14.44
C GLY A 115 -3.33 -5.53 -14.13
N ASN A 116 -3.23 -5.18 -12.85
CA ASN A 116 -2.31 -4.17 -12.35
C ASN A 116 -1.81 -4.58 -10.96
N SER A 117 -0.76 -3.90 -10.49
CA SER A 117 -0.22 -4.10 -9.14
C SER A 117 0.00 -2.77 -8.43
N ARG A 118 -0.08 -2.80 -7.11
CA ARG A 118 0.31 -1.69 -6.24
C ARG A 118 1.29 -2.19 -5.20
N MET A 119 2.48 -1.60 -5.20
CA MET A 119 3.51 -1.83 -4.18
C MET A 119 3.52 -0.66 -3.19
N SER A 120 3.68 -0.95 -1.90
CA SER A 120 3.86 0.07 -0.87
C SER A 120 5.26 0.68 -0.90
N ALA A 121 5.43 1.75 -0.12
CA ALA A 121 6.77 2.17 0.31
C ALA A 121 7.46 1.02 1.08
N PRO A 122 8.81 0.98 1.09
CA PRO A 122 9.53 0.11 2.01
C PRO A 122 9.26 0.50 3.46
N TYR A 123 9.05 -0.51 4.30
CA TYR A 123 8.94 -0.39 5.75
C TYR A 123 10.00 -1.24 6.41
N GLN A 124 10.26 -0.96 7.69
CA GLN A 124 11.17 -1.72 8.52
C GLN A 124 10.45 -2.14 9.81
N LEU A 125 10.65 -3.39 10.19
CA LEU A 125 10.24 -3.94 11.48
C LEU A 125 11.50 -4.22 12.30
N GLU A 126 11.54 -3.71 13.52
CA GLU A 126 12.56 -4.04 14.51
C GLU A 126 12.05 -5.08 15.50
N VAL A 127 12.80 -6.16 15.67
CA VAL A 127 12.55 -7.22 16.65
C VAL A 127 13.46 -6.98 17.85
N ILE A 128 12.87 -6.44 18.92
CA ILE A 128 13.58 -6.11 20.16
C ILE A 128 13.48 -7.25 21.17
N ASN A 129 14.53 -7.40 21.98
CA ASN A 129 14.50 -8.30 23.12
C ASN A 129 13.70 -7.66 24.25
N LYS A 130 13.04 -8.50 25.05
CA LYS A 130 12.30 -8.08 26.24
C LYS A 130 13.25 -7.70 27.37
#